data_AF-A0A8B6MDK1-F1
#
_entry.id   AF-A0A8B6MDK1-F1
#
_cell.length_a   1.000
_cell.length_b   1.000
_cell.length_c   1.000
_cell.angle_alpha   90.00
_cell.angle_beta   90.00
_cell.angle_gamma   90.00
#
_symmetry.space_group_name_H-M   'P 1'
#
loop_
_entity.id
_entity.type
_entity.pdbx_description
1 polymer ?
#
loop_
_entity_poly.entity_id
_entity_poly.type
_entity_poly.pdbx_seq_one_letter_code
_entity_poly.pdbx_strand_id
1 'polypeptide(L)'
;MKLHDSRQLGPLVFRDPLLLCSALYFLLYFDASGFLRLGLLAAFLHECGHILVYCVFLRRFPVIEVTMTGFCMRMDAPARGLSPGRLFWLAAVGPAVNFMLAGIWALRLEQELTIRGSAFWAANLLTGGFNLLPVPPLDGAQLASCLCEMRRAGKKFKGND
;
A
#
# COMPACT_ATOMS: atom_id res chain seq x y z
N MET A 1 -33.09 6.74 1.00
CA MET A 1 -32.37 6.93 2.28
C MET A 1 -31.02 6.22 2.19
N LYS A 2 -29.92 6.96 1.97
CA LYS A 2 -28.54 6.42 1.97
C LYS A 2 -27.94 6.67 3.36
N LEU A 3 -28.02 5.70 4.26
CA LEU A 3 -27.17 5.68 5.45
C LEU A 3 -25.85 4.98 5.07
N HIS A 4 -24.94 5.70 4.43
CA HIS A 4 -23.53 5.29 4.42
C HIS A 4 -22.94 5.77 5.75
N ASP A 5 -22.97 4.88 6.74
CA ASP A 5 -22.55 5.13 8.11
C ASP A 5 -21.01 5.22 8.17
N SER A 6 -20.50 6.33 7.64
CA SER A 6 -19.07 6.61 7.51
C SER A 6 -18.55 7.05 8.88
N ARG A 7 -17.97 6.13 9.66
CA ARG A 7 -17.43 6.48 10.97
C ARG A 7 -16.02 7.06 10.79
N GLN A 8 -15.90 8.37 11.02
CA GLN A 8 -14.61 9.05 11.12
C GLN A 8 -14.11 8.98 12.57
N LEU A 9 -12.95 8.38 12.77
CA LEU A 9 -12.20 8.40 14.02
C LEU A 9 -10.87 9.13 13.75
N GLY A 10 -10.90 10.45 13.85
CA GLY A 10 -9.75 11.30 13.54
C GLY A 10 -9.30 11.15 12.08
N PRO A 11 -8.02 10.82 11.79
CA PRO A 11 -7.52 10.61 10.43
C PRO A 11 -7.95 9.28 9.81
N LEU A 12 -8.71 8.43 10.51
CA LEU A 12 -9.20 7.16 9.98
C LEU A 12 -10.67 7.29 9.55
N VAL A 13 -10.93 7.06 8.27
CA VAL A 13 -12.29 7.05 7.72
C VAL A 13 -12.68 5.62 7.40
N PHE A 14 -13.64 5.07 8.14
CA PHE A 14 -14.18 3.75 7.87
C PHE A 14 -15.48 3.90 7.08
N ARG A 15 -15.50 3.37 5.84
CA ARG A 15 -16.73 3.37 5.02
C ARG A 15 -17.71 2.26 5.42
N ASP A 16 -17.19 1.08 5.77
CA ASP A 16 -18.00 -0.11 6.14
C ASP A 16 -17.29 -0.95 7.22
N PRO A 17 -17.06 -0.41 8.43
CA PRO A 17 -16.21 -1.06 9.44
C PRO A 17 -16.76 -2.41 9.91
N LEU A 18 -18.08 -2.53 10.08
CA LEU A 18 -18.69 -3.75 10.64
C LEU A 18 -18.57 -4.94 9.70
N LEU A 19 -18.91 -4.76 8.42
CA LEU A 19 -18.81 -5.82 7.41
C LEU A 19 -17.34 -6.22 7.19
N LEU A 20 -16.41 -5.25 7.18
CA LEU A 20 -14.99 -5.53 6.98
C LEU A 20 -14.42 -6.31 8.17
N CYS A 21 -14.69 -5.85 9.40
CA CYS A 21 -14.25 -6.52 10.60
C CYS A 21 -14.86 -7.93 10.74
N SER A 22 -16.13 -8.12 10.39
CA SER A 22 -16.78 -9.45 10.47
C SER A 22 -16.26 -10.40 9.40
N ALA A 23 -16.03 -9.94 8.16
CA ALA A 23 -15.39 -10.75 7.12
C ALA A 23 -13.96 -11.12 7.50
N LEU A 24 -13.14 -10.16 7.94
CA LEU A 24 -11.77 -10.41 8.40
C LEU A 24 -11.73 -11.37 9.58
N TYR A 25 -12.62 -11.20 10.55
CA TYR A 25 -12.74 -12.10 11.70
C TYR A 25 -13.04 -13.53 11.26
N PHE A 26 -14.03 -13.70 10.37
CA PHE A 26 -14.38 -15.01 9.84
C PHE A 26 -13.21 -15.65 9.08
N LEU A 27 -12.58 -14.93 8.16
CA LEU A 27 -11.43 -15.43 7.42
C LEU A 27 -10.24 -15.79 8.33
N LEU A 28 -9.96 -14.97 9.36
CA LEU A 28 -8.90 -15.23 10.33
C LEU A 28 -9.19 -16.39 11.28
N TYR A 29 -10.47 -16.64 11.56
CA TYR A 29 -10.92 -17.79 12.34
C TYR A 29 -10.64 -19.10 11.60
N PHE A 30 -10.84 -19.13 10.28
CA PHE A 30 -10.57 -20.29 9.43
C PHE A 30 -9.10 -20.40 8.94
N ASP A 31 -8.26 -19.39 9.18
CA ASP A 31 -6.85 -19.42 8.80
C ASP A 31 -6.01 -20.31 9.73
N ALA A 32 -6.07 -21.63 9.48
CA ALA A 32 -5.23 -22.62 10.17
C ALA A 32 -3.74 -22.53 9.76
N SER A 33 -3.45 -22.00 8.57
CA SER A 33 -2.09 -21.89 8.03
C SER A 33 -1.29 -20.71 8.61
N GLY A 34 -1.99 -19.68 9.10
CA GLY A 34 -1.38 -18.41 9.50
C GLY A 34 -0.96 -17.53 8.32
N PHE A 35 -1.17 -17.96 7.07
CA PHE A 35 -0.79 -17.20 5.88
C PHE A 35 -1.55 -15.88 5.78
N LEU A 36 -2.85 -15.88 6.11
CA LEU A 36 -3.65 -14.66 6.06
C LEU A 36 -3.18 -13.65 7.12
N ARG A 37 -2.78 -14.13 8.30
CA ARG A 37 -2.18 -13.27 9.35
C ARG A 37 -0.89 -12.62 8.87
N LEU A 38 -0.03 -13.39 8.21
CA LEU A 38 1.22 -12.88 7.63
C LEU A 38 0.94 -11.93 6.45
N GLY A 39 -0.10 -12.19 5.65
CA GLY A 39 -0.57 -11.30 4.59
C GLY A 39 -1.10 -9.97 5.12
N LEU A 40 -1.89 -9.99 6.20
CA LEU A 40 -2.32 -8.77 6.88
C LEU A 40 -1.15 -8.01 7.50
N LEU A 41 -0.18 -8.72 8.06
CA LEU A 41 1.06 -8.11 8.55
C LEU A 41 1.85 -7.46 7.42
N ALA A 42 1.98 -8.12 6.27
CA ALA A 42 2.63 -7.57 5.08
C ALA A 42 1.89 -6.32 4.57
N ALA A 43 0.55 -6.35 4.50
CA ALA A 43 -0.25 -5.18 4.15
C ALA A 43 -0.09 -4.04 5.18
N PHE A 44 0.00 -4.36 6.46
CA PHE A 44 0.25 -3.36 7.49
C PHE A 44 1.64 -2.72 7.36
N LEU A 45 2.69 -3.51 7.14
CA LEU A 45 4.05 -3.01 6.94
C LEU A 45 4.17 -2.18 5.65
N HIS A 46 3.46 -2.58 4.61
CA HIS A 46 3.32 -1.84 3.36
C HIS A 46 2.76 -0.44 3.60
N GLU A 47 1.61 -0.34 4.26
CA GLU A 47 0.99 0.96 4.60
C GLU A 47 1.86 1.78 5.56
N CYS A 48 2.57 1.13 6.49
CA CYS A 48 3.52 1.80 7.36
C CYS A 48 4.65 2.47 6.56
N GLY A 49 5.09 1.86 5.46
CA GLY A 49 6.04 2.46 4.51
C GLY A 49 5.50 3.76 3.93
N HIS A 50 4.26 3.74 3.44
CA HIS A 50 3.58 4.91 2.88
C HIS A 50 3.44 6.02 3.92
N ILE A 51 2.99 5.71 5.13
CA ILE A 51 2.82 6.66 6.24
C ILE A 51 4.16 7.29 6.62
N LEU A 52 5.23 6.51 6.71
CA LEU A 52 6.55 7.01 7.09
C LEU A 52 7.07 8.02 6.07
N VAL A 53 7.02 7.71 4.77
CA VAL A 53 7.47 8.63 3.71
C VAL A 53 6.57 9.87 3.62
N TYR A 54 5.26 9.70 3.77
CA TYR A 54 4.32 10.81 3.84
C TYR A 54 4.68 11.75 5.00
N CYS A 55 4.91 11.21 6.19
CA CYS A 55 5.32 11.98 7.37
C CYS A 55 6.66 12.68 7.16
N VAL A 56 7.64 12.05 6.50
CA VAL A 56 8.92 12.66 6.16
C VAL A 56 8.76 13.83 5.19
N PHE A 57 7.90 13.70 4.17
CA PHE A 57 7.70 14.74 3.16
C PHE A 57 6.82 15.89 3.61
N LEU A 58 5.75 15.61 4.36
CA LEU A 58 4.70 16.60 4.69
C LEU A 58 4.66 16.96 6.17
N ARG A 59 5.46 16.32 7.04
CA ARG A 59 5.50 16.53 8.51
C ARG A 59 4.11 16.45 9.17
N ARG A 60 3.17 15.74 8.54
CA ARG A 60 1.78 15.57 8.96
C ARG A 60 1.35 14.13 8.79
N PHE A 61 0.40 13.70 9.61
CA PHE A 61 -0.20 12.37 9.49
C PHE A 61 -1.21 12.35 8.35
N PRO A 62 -1.12 11.37 7.44
CA PRO A 62 -2.08 11.18 6.37
C PRO A 62 -3.42 10.65 6.88
N VAL A 63 -4.50 10.98 6.18
CA VAL A 63 -5.82 10.39 6.40
C VAL A 63 -5.87 9.02 5.71
N ILE A 64 -6.13 7.96 6.48
CA ILE A 64 -6.19 6.58 6.00
C ILE A 64 -7.67 6.20 5.86
N GLU A 65 -8.13 5.93 4.64
CA GLU A 65 -9.46 5.39 4.39
C GLU A 65 -9.40 3.86 4.40
N VAL A 66 -10.23 3.23 5.23
CA VAL A 66 -10.35 1.77 5.25
C VAL A 66 -11.61 1.38 4.50
N THR A 67 -11.43 0.69 3.36
CA THR A 67 -12.52 0.21 2.51
C THR A 67 -12.49 -1.31 2.40
N MET A 68 -13.57 -1.90 1.86
CA MET A 68 -13.66 -3.33 1.57
C MET A 68 -12.53 -3.90 0.72
N THR A 69 -11.89 -3.05 -0.08
CA THR A 69 -10.79 -3.42 -0.97
C THR A 69 -9.41 -3.28 -0.30
N GLY A 70 -9.32 -2.72 0.91
CA GLY A 70 -8.07 -2.58 1.66
C GLY A 70 -7.92 -1.25 2.41
N PHE A 71 -6.72 -1.02 2.94
CA PHE A 71 -6.28 0.27 3.43
C PHE A 71 -5.93 1.14 2.22
N CYS A 72 -6.53 2.31 2.10
CA CYS A 72 -6.26 3.24 1.01
C CYS A 72 -5.93 4.59 1.63
N MET A 73 -4.68 5.04 1.49
CA MET A 73 -4.32 6.39 1.90
C MET A 73 -4.97 7.40 0.98
N ARG A 74 -5.75 8.34 1.53
CA ARG A 74 -6.28 9.44 0.75
C ARG A 74 -5.18 10.45 0.51
N MET A 75 -4.80 10.65 -0.76
CA MET A 75 -3.95 11.78 -1.11
C MET A 75 -4.73 13.08 -1.00
N ASP A 76 -4.56 13.76 0.13
CA ASP A 76 -5.10 15.09 0.39
C ASP A 76 -4.59 16.12 -0.63
N ALA A 77 -5.30 17.25 -0.77
CA ALA A 77 -4.93 18.34 -1.67
C ALA A 77 -3.46 18.81 -1.57
N PRO A 78 -2.80 18.81 -0.37
CA PRO A 78 -1.37 19.11 -0.26
C PRO A 78 -0.45 18.05 -0.89
N ALA A 79 -0.84 16.77 -0.85
CA ALA A 79 -0.07 15.70 -1.47
C ALA A 79 -0.09 15.80 -3.00
N ARG A 80 -1.21 16.23 -3.60
CA ARG A 80 -1.28 16.54 -5.06
C ARG A 80 -0.44 17.74 -5.48
N GLY A 81 0.01 18.57 -4.54
CA GLY A 81 0.95 19.66 -4.79
C GLY A 81 2.43 19.23 -4.77
N LEU A 82 2.73 17.97 -4.42
CA LEU A 82 4.09 17.44 -4.46
C LEU A 82 4.57 17.30 -5.91
N SER A 83 5.88 17.44 -6.12
CA SER A 83 6.46 17.21 -7.44
C SER A 83 6.18 15.77 -7.91
N PRO A 84 5.99 15.53 -9.23
CA PRO A 84 5.68 14.20 -9.76
C PRO A 84 6.65 13.10 -9.32
N GLY A 85 7.93 13.45 -9.12
CA GLY A 85 8.92 12.51 -8.59
C GLY A 85 8.72 12.14 -7.11
N ARG A 86 8.24 13.05 -6.27
CA ARG A 86 7.91 12.74 -4.86
C ARG A 86 6.66 11.89 -4.76
N LEU A 87 5.66 12.14 -5.62
CA LEU A 87 4.47 11.29 -5.73
C LEU A 87 4.81 9.88 -6.21
N PHE A 88 5.71 9.76 -7.19
CA PHE A 88 6.24 8.48 -7.62
C PHE A 88 6.90 7.73 -6.46
N TRP A 89 7.78 8.40 -5.71
CA TRP A 89 8.43 7.78 -4.54
C TRP A 89 7.44 7.39 -3.44
N LEU A 90 6.42 8.23 -3.22
CA LEU A 90 5.37 7.95 -2.27
C LEU A 90 4.59 6.68 -2.69
N ALA A 91 4.19 6.54 -3.95
CA ALA A 91 3.53 5.32 -4.42
C ALA A 91 4.48 4.10 -4.48
N ALA A 92 5.78 4.30 -4.66
CA ALA A 92 6.75 3.21 -4.77
C ALA A 92 7.13 2.60 -3.41
N VAL A 93 7.02 3.35 -2.31
CA VAL A 93 7.60 2.92 -1.04
C VAL A 93 6.88 1.71 -0.45
N GLY A 94 5.55 1.64 -0.52
CA GLY A 94 4.79 0.48 -0.04
C GLY A 94 5.25 -0.81 -0.71
N PRO A 95 5.24 -0.91 -2.06
CA PRO A 95 5.78 -2.07 -2.78
C PRO A 95 7.25 -2.32 -2.45
N ALA A 96 8.07 -1.27 -2.36
CA ALA A 96 9.50 -1.39 -2.05
C ALA A 96 9.76 -2.02 -0.67
N VAL A 97 9.00 -1.64 0.37
CA VAL A 97 9.09 -2.24 1.71
C VAL A 97 8.81 -3.74 1.63
N ASN A 98 7.75 -4.13 0.93
CA ASN A 98 7.40 -5.53 0.77
C ASN A 98 8.46 -6.32 0.00
N PHE A 99 8.98 -5.79 -1.10
CA PHE A 99 10.06 -6.46 -1.83
C PHE A 99 11.35 -6.53 -1.03
N MET A 100 11.67 -5.51 -0.21
CA MET A 100 12.83 -5.53 0.68
C MET A 100 12.68 -6.63 1.74
N LEU A 101 11.52 -6.73 2.39
CA LEU A 101 11.23 -7.77 3.37
C LEU A 101 11.25 -9.17 2.76
N ALA A 102 10.68 -9.32 1.55
CA ALA A 102 10.78 -10.56 0.78
C ALA A 102 12.25 -10.89 0.46
N GLY A 103 13.05 -9.92 0.02
CA GLY A 103 14.48 -10.13 -0.24
C GLY A 103 15.26 -10.58 1.00
N ILE A 104 15.05 -9.91 2.14
CA ILE A 104 15.71 -10.27 3.41
C ILE A 104 15.34 -11.70 3.84
N TRP A 105 14.07 -12.09 3.67
CA TRP A 105 13.63 -13.45 3.99
C TRP A 105 14.03 -14.49 2.96
N ALA A 106 14.21 -14.13 1.70
CA ALA A 106 14.78 -15.04 0.70
C ALA A 106 16.21 -15.45 1.11
N LEU A 107 17.04 -14.48 1.49
CA LEU A 107 18.41 -14.72 1.97
C LEU A 107 18.44 -15.56 3.26
N ARG A 108 17.45 -15.39 4.15
CA ARG A 108 17.33 -16.24 5.35
C ARG A 108 16.77 -17.63 5.06
N LEU A 109 15.88 -17.78 4.09
CA LEU A 109 15.26 -19.06 3.75
C LEU A 109 16.28 -20.05 3.18
N GLU A 110 17.28 -19.54 2.46
CA GLU A 110 18.43 -20.34 2.01
C GLU A 110 19.25 -20.91 3.18
N GLN A 111 19.18 -20.30 4.37
CA GLN A 111 19.89 -20.75 5.57
C GLN A 111 19.04 -21.66 6.46
N GLU A 112 17.72 -21.44 6.52
CA GLU A 112 16.78 -22.16 7.39
C GLU A 112 15.42 -22.38 6.69
N LEU A 113 15.13 -23.61 6.28
CA LEU A 113 13.86 -23.99 5.62
C LEU A 113 12.71 -24.04 6.63
N THR A 114 12.22 -22.86 7.03
CA THR A 114 11.07 -22.73 7.91
C THR A 114 9.79 -22.46 7.13
N ILE A 115 8.73 -23.24 7.41
CA ILE A 115 7.41 -23.10 6.78
C ILE A 115 6.81 -21.69 6.99
N ARG A 116 7.07 -21.09 8.16
CA ARG A 116 6.61 -19.72 8.45
C ARG A 116 7.44 -18.66 7.72
N GLY A 117 8.74 -18.91 7.52
CA GLY A 117 9.62 -18.03 6.76
C GLY A 117 9.22 -17.96 5.29
N SER A 118 8.96 -19.10 4.66
CA SER A 118 8.49 -19.16 3.27
C SER A 118 7.09 -18.53 3.11
N ALA A 119 6.19 -18.73 4.07
CA ALA A 119 4.89 -18.08 4.07
C ALA A 119 4.99 -16.55 4.20
N PHE A 120 5.89 -16.03 5.06
CA PHE A 120 6.10 -14.57 5.18
C PHE A 120 6.76 -13.99 3.94
N TRP A 121 7.73 -14.71 3.36
CA TRP A 121 8.34 -14.35 2.07
C TRP A 121 7.27 -14.23 0.97
N ALA A 122 6.44 -15.27 0.81
CA ALA A 122 5.38 -15.31 -0.19
C ALA A 122 4.33 -14.23 0.06
N ALA A 123 3.93 -13.99 1.31
CA ALA A 123 3.00 -12.93 1.67
C ALA A 123 3.50 -11.56 1.24
N ASN A 124 4.76 -11.20 1.58
CA ASN A 124 5.33 -9.92 1.18
C ASN A 124 5.48 -9.81 -0.35
N LEU A 125 5.93 -10.87 -1.02
CA LEU A 125 6.09 -10.88 -2.47
C LEU A 125 4.74 -10.69 -3.18
N LEU A 126 3.71 -11.40 -2.75
CA LEU A 126 2.36 -11.29 -3.31
C LEU A 126 1.76 -9.91 -3.02
N THR A 127 1.80 -9.43 -1.78
CA THR A 127 1.27 -8.11 -1.42
C THR A 127 1.99 -6.99 -2.16
N GLY A 128 3.32 -7.04 -2.30
CA GLY A 128 4.08 -6.06 -3.07
C GLY A 128 3.80 -6.15 -4.58
N GLY A 129 3.76 -7.36 -5.13
CA GLY A 129 3.50 -7.61 -6.55
C GLY A 129 2.09 -7.19 -6.99
N PHE A 130 1.07 -7.53 -6.20
CA PHE A 130 -0.30 -7.08 -6.47
C PHE A 130 -0.41 -5.57 -6.43
N ASN A 131 0.17 -4.90 -5.42
CA ASN A 131 0.11 -3.43 -5.34
C ASN A 131 0.89 -2.72 -6.46
N LEU A 132 1.80 -3.39 -7.15
CA LEU A 132 2.52 -2.82 -8.30
C LEU A 132 1.72 -2.91 -9.62
N LEU A 133 0.60 -3.64 -9.66
CA LEU A 133 -0.21 -3.74 -10.87
C LEU A 133 -0.81 -2.38 -11.26
N PRO A 134 -0.83 -2.02 -12.56
CA PRO A 134 -1.34 -0.73 -13.04
C PRO A 134 -2.87 -0.70 -13.10
N VAL A 135 -3.53 -1.10 -12.01
CA VAL A 135 -5.00 -1.19 -11.90
C VAL A 135 -5.44 -0.36 -10.69
N PRO A 136 -6.25 0.70 -10.88
CA PRO A 136 -6.81 1.44 -9.75
C PRO A 136 -7.65 0.50 -8.86
N PRO A 137 -7.56 0.58 -7.52
CA PRO A 137 -6.92 1.63 -6.69
C PRO A 137 -5.45 1.37 -6.28
N LEU A 138 -4.76 0.39 -6.89
CA LEU A 138 -3.42 -0.05 -6.48
C LEU A 138 -2.33 1.01 -6.73
N ASP A 139 -1.22 0.92 -6.00
CA ASP A 139 -0.09 1.86 -6.11
C ASP A 139 0.50 1.92 -7.52
N GLY A 140 0.51 0.80 -8.24
CA GLY A 140 0.98 0.69 -9.61
C GLY A 140 0.25 1.62 -10.57
N ALA A 141 -1.03 1.90 -10.33
CA ALA A 141 -1.77 2.88 -11.13
C ALA A 141 -1.25 4.31 -10.89
N GLN A 142 -0.90 4.65 -9.65
CA GLN A 142 -0.33 5.95 -9.28
C GLN A 142 1.10 6.10 -9.80
N LEU A 143 1.90 5.02 -9.75
CA LEU A 143 3.24 4.97 -10.34
C LEU A 143 3.18 5.19 -11.86
N ALA A 144 2.25 4.52 -12.54
CA ALA A 144 2.05 4.65 -13.97
C ALA A 144 1.62 6.07 -14.36
N SER A 145 0.72 6.71 -13.59
CA SER A 145 0.31 8.09 -13.84
C SER A 145 1.46 9.07 -13.64
N CYS A 146 2.23 8.94 -12.54
CA CYS A 146 3.39 9.80 -12.28
C CYS A 146 4.46 9.65 -13.38
N LEU A 147 4.73 8.42 -13.83
CA LEU A 147 5.68 8.15 -14.90
C LEU A 147 5.23 8.76 -16.24
N CYS A 148 3.93 8.68 -16.54
CA CYS A 148 3.34 9.33 -17.72
C CYS A 148 3.50 10.86 -17.66
N GLU A 149 3.28 11.48 -16.50
CA GLU A 149 3.46 12.92 -16.31
C GLU A 149 4.92 13.35 -16.45
N MET A 150 5.86 12.62 -15.84
CA MET A 150 7.30 12.87 -15.98
C MET A 150 7.75 12.78 -17.44
N ARG A 151 7.26 11.77 -18.19
CA ARG A 151 7.55 11.64 -19.63
C ARG A 151 6.97 12.80 -20.44
N ARG A 152 5.76 13.27 -20.13
CA ARG A 152 5.13 14.42 -20.80
C ARG A 152 5.90 15.72 -20.52
N ALA A 153 6.32 15.94 -19.28
CA ALA A 153 7.14 17.09 -18.91
C ALA A 153 8.48 17.09 -19.65
N GLY A 154 9.16 15.93 -19.73
CA GLY A 154 10.42 15.80 -20.47
C GLY A 154 10.29 16.04 -21.97
N LYS A 155 9.18 15.61 -22.59
CA LYS A 155 8.90 15.92 -24.01
C LYS A 155 8.66 17.40 -24.27
N LYS A 156 8.02 18.11 -23.33
CA LYS A 156 7.75 19.56 -23.44
C LYS A 156 9.03 20.39 -23.40
N PHE A 157 10.04 19.95 -22.63
CA PHE A 157 11.36 20.57 -22.61
C PHE A 157 12.17 20.34 -23.88
N LYS A 158 11.97 19.20 -24.55
CA LYS A 158 12.76 18.79 -25.73
C LYS A 158 12.19 19.25 -27.07
N GLY A 159 11.00 19.86 -27.08
CA GLY A 159 10.32 20.36 -28.28
C GLY A 159 10.29 21.89 -28.39
N ASN A 160 11.11 22.58 -27.59
CA ASN A 160 11.26 24.04 -27.60
C ASN A 160 12.69 24.46 -28.00
N ASP A 161 13.45 23.54 -28.59
CA ASP A 161 14.74 23.73 -29.25
C ASP A 161 14.56 23.45 -30.75
#